data_AF-A0A0D7A0M7-F1
#
_entry.id   AF-A0A0D7A0M7-F1
#
_cell.length_a   1.000
_cell.length_b   1.000
_cell.length_c   1.000
_cell.angle_alpha   90.00
_cell.angle_beta   90.00
_cell.angle_gamma   90.00
#
_symmetry.space_group_name_H-M   'P 1'
#
loop_
_entity.id
_entity.type
_entity.pdbx_description
1 polymer ?
#
loop_
_entity_poly.entity_id
_entity_poly.type
_entity_poly.pdbx_seq_one_letter_code
_entity_poly.pdbx_strand_id
1 'polypeptide(L)'
;MEVTISPNAGFCVKSRAGQVKVFLNIAWDKQIPAPPAASEDVIRRAMTGQAGSSSDDDWYVPVVVSEGRKDTDKAGKPALVFDCVFHPSLKTRALTDPDFKSFLIELSLQNVEAQSGLSLSRQIGTPNIASKGKVMPRTVRIPQRSEESFSERPKIEEIESTSSSSTPQPVAPPKGILKRPKLSWQIKQHFDGDTIRNVFVVDVPFMTRTLHSSTTLDIEPHRILLHVP
;
A
#
# COMPACT_ATOMS: atom_id res chain seq x y z
N MET A 1 15.80 -2.51 0.35
CA MET A 1 16.89 -1.57 0.05
C MET A 1 16.44 -0.16 0.38
N GLU A 2 17.30 0.66 0.97
CA GLU A 2 17.02 2.10 1.13
C GLU A 2 17.46 2.83 -0.13
N VAL A 3 16.56 3.63 -0.69
CA VAL A 3 16.79 4.34 -1.94
C VAL A 3 16.33 5.78 -1.78
N THR A 4 17.16 6.72 -2.22
CA THR A 4 16.80 8.13 -2.30
C THR A 4 16.08 8.39 -3.61
N ILE A 5 14.83 8.84 -3.51
CA ILE A 5 14.02 9.26 -4.66
C ILE A 5 14.01 10.79 -4.74
N SER A 6 14.02 11.32 -5.96
CA SER A 6 13.84 12.74 -6.29
C SER A 6 12.76 12.87 -7.37
N PRO A 7 11.47 12.79 -6.98
CA PRO A 7 10.40 12.60 -7.93
C PRO A 7 10.14 13.81 -8.83
N ASN A 8 9.81 13.54 -10.09
CA ASN A 8 9.35 14.54 -11.04
C ASN A 8 7.83 14.69 -10.96
N ALA A 9 7.33 15.91 -10.80
CA ALA A 9 5.89 16.18 -10.75
C ALA A 9 5.18 15.78 -12.05
N GLY A 10 3.98 15.23 -11.93
CA GLY A 10 3.12 14.84 -13.04
C GLY A 10 1.85 15.68 -13.09
N PHE A 11 0.86 15.30 -12.30
CA PHE A 11 -0.40 16.02 -12.19
C PHE A 11 -0.94 15.98 -10.75
N CYS A 12 -1.80 16.93 -10.42
CA CYS A 12 -2.41 17.02 -9.09
C CYS A 12 -3.88 16.61 -9.11
N VAL A 13 -4.31 15.93 -8.07
CA VAL A 13 -5.69 15.57 -7.78
C VAL A 13 -6.11 16.22 -6.48
N LYS A 14 -7.33 16.75 -6.43
CA LYS A 14 -7.93 17.35 -5.25
C LYS A 14 -9.09 16.48 -4.78
N SER A 15 -9.00 15.96 -3.56
CA SER A 15 -10.07 15.29 -2.83
C SER A 15 -10.39 16.07 -1.55
N ARG A 16 -11.23 15.49 -0.68
CA ARG A 16 -11.62 16.02 0.63
C ARG A 16 -11.67 14.89 1.65
N ALA A 17 -11.24 15.18 2.88
CA ALA A 17 -11.50 14.39 4.07
C ALA A 17 -12.40 15.23 4.99
N GLY A 18 -13.71 14.95 4.98
CA GLY A 18 -14.70 15.82 5.62
C GLY A 18 -14.62 17.27 5.07
N GLN A 19 -14.24 18.22 5.94
CA GLN A 19 -14.10 19.63 5.57
C GLN A 19 -12.70 20.02 5.06
N VAL A 20 -11.70 19.17 5.25
CA VAL A 20 -10.31 19.45 4.90
C VAL A 20 -10.06 19.11 3.43
N LYS A 21 -9.41 20.01 2.70
CA LYS A 21 -8.97 19.76 1.32
C LYS A 21 -7.73 18.88 1.34
N VAL A 22 -7.71 17.85 0.52
CA VAL A 22 -6.57 16.95 0.37
C VAL A 22 -6.11 16.99 -1.08
N PHE A 23 -4.83 17.25 -1.29
CA PHE A 23 -4.20 17.22 -2.61
C PHE A 23 -3.29 16.01 -2.70
N LEU A 24 -3.40 15.25 -3.79
CA LEU A 24 -2.54 14.14 -4.10
C LEU A 24 -1.73 14.53 -5.34
N ASN A 25 -0.41 14.62 -5.19
CA ASN A 25 0.51 14.86 -6.30
C ASN A 25 0.90 13.51 -6.88
N ILE A 26 0.56 13.27 -8.14
CA ILE A 26 1.01 12.10 -8.89
C ILE A 26 2.36 12.44 -9.50
N ALA A 27 3.41 11.76 -9.05
CA ALA A 27 4.79 12.02 -9.41
C ALA A 27 5.51 10.74 -9.89
N TRP A 28 6.68 10.92 -10.49
CA TRP A 28 7.40 9.85 -11.19
C TRP A 28 8.85 9.78 -10.76
N ASP A 29 9.34 8.58 -10.45
CA ASP A 29 10.76 8.34 -10.15
C ASP A 29 11.21 6.96 -10.64
N LYS A 30 12.39 6.90 -11.28
CA LYS A 30 12.97 5.66 -11.83
C LYS A 30 13.41 4.66 -10.76
N GLN A 31 13.61 5.13 -9.54
CA GLN A 31 13.99 4.29 -8.41
C GLN A 31 12.81 3.46 -7.85
N ILE A 32 11.57 3.81 -8.22
CA ILE A 32 10.40 3.00 -7.89
C ILE A 32 10.36 1.78 -8.81
N PRO A 33 10.14 0.55 -8.32
CA PRO A 33 10.03 -0.62 -9.17
C PRO A 33 8.91 -0.45 -10.20
N ALA A 34 9.18 -0.87 -11.44
CA ALA A 34 8.14 -0.95 -12.45
C ALA A 34 7.11 -2.04 -12.07
N PRO A 35 5.83 -1.88 -12.45
CA PRO A 35 4.88 -2.98 -12.42
C PRO A 35 5.42 -4.21 -13.18
N PRO A 36 5.06 -5.44 -12.78
CA PRO A 36 5.41 -6.62 -13.55
C PRO A 36 4.88 -6.51 -14.98
N ALA A 37 5.60 -7.13 -15.93
CA ALA A 37 5.09 -7.29 -17.28
C ALA A 37 3.84 -8.17 -17.26
N ALA A 38 2.80 -7.75 -17.96
CA ALA A 38 1.55 -8.48 -18.08
C ALA A 38 0.88 -8.15 -19.42
N SER A 39 0.04 -9.04 -19.93
CA SER A 39 -0.78 -8.76 -21.10
C SER A 39 -1.83 -7.69 -20.79
N GLU A 40 -2.30 -6.97 -21.82
CA GLU A 40 -3.34 -5.95 -21.65
C GLU A 40 -4.62 -6.48 -20.99
N ASP A 41 -5.00 -7.73 -21.25
CA ASP A 41 -6.17 -8.35 -20.62
C ASP A 41 -5.98 -8.62 -19.12
N VAL A 42 -4.75 -8.92 -18.69
CA VAL A 42 -4.43 -9.05 -17.26
C VAL A 42 -4.46 -7.67 -16.60
N ILE A 43 -3.87 -6.65 -17.23
CA ILE A 43 -3.87 -5.27 -16.72
C ILE A 43 -5.30 -4.75 -16.58
N ARG A 44 -6.15 -4.94 -17.60
CA ARG A 44 -7.56 -4.52 -17.55
C ARG A 44 -8.34 -5.22 -16.44
N ARG A 45 -8.16 -6.53 -16.25
CA ARG A 45 -8.80 -7.27 -15.15
C ARG A 45 -8.33 -6.78 -13.78
N ALA A 46 -7.05 -6.47 -13.63
CA ALA A 46 -6.51 -5.91 -12.40
C ALA A 46 -7.10 -4.51 -12.12
N MET A 47 -7.24 -3.66 -13.14
CA MET A 47 -7.83 -2.33 -13.01
C MET A 47 -9.30 -2.36 -12.58
N THR A 48 -10.06 -3.39 -12.96
CA THR A 48 -11.48 -3.55 -12.57
C THR A 48 -11.66 -4.30 -11.25
N GLY A 49 -10.58 -4.69 -10.57
CA GLY A 49 -10.64 -5.45 -9.32
C GLY A 49 -11.03 -6.92 -9.51
N GLN A 50 -10.93 -7.45 -10.73
CA GLN A 50 -11.23 -8.85 -11.08
C GLN A 50 -9.98 -9.74 -11.09
N ALA A 51 -8.89 -9.29 -10.44
CA ALA A 51 -7.70 -10.11 -10.21
C ALA A 51 -8.09 -11.41 -9.47
N GLY A 52 -7.63 -12.55 -9.98
CA GLY A 52 -8.13 -13.87 -9.57
C GLY A 52 -7.66 -14.24 -8.17
N SER A 53 -8.44 -15.02 -7.43
CA SER A 53 -8.11 -15.50 -6.08
C SER A 53 -6.94 -16.51 -6.02
N SER A 54 -6.03 -16.52 -7.00
CA SER A 54 -4.95 -17.50 -7.18
C SER A 54 -3.59 -16.82 -7.42
N SER A 55 -3.08 -16.26 -6.33
CA SER A 55 -1.70 -16.09 -5.83
C SER A 55 -0.45 -15.82 -6.69
N ASP A 56 -0.34 -16.01 -8.02
CA ASP A 56 0.98 -15.83 -8.69
C ASP A 56 1.00 -14.96 -9.96
N ASP A 57 -0.16 -14.62 -10.54
CA ASP A 57 -0.25 -13.86 -11.81
C ASP A 57 -0.96 -12.50 -11.69
N ASP A 58 -1.12 -11.99 -10.47
CA ASP A 58 -1.78 -10.71 -10.26
C ASP A 58 -0.86 -9.53 -10.59
N TRP A 59 -1.30 -8.73 -11.56
CA TRP A 59 -0.62 -7.49 -11.91
C TRP A 59 -0.90 -6.41 -10.86
N TYR A 60 0.15 -5.78 -10.36
CA TYR A 60 0.07 -4.74 -9.34
C TYR A 60 0.93 -3.54 -9.71
N VAL A 61 0.59 -2.36 -9.18
CA VAL A 61 1.37 -1.14 -9.38
C VAL A 61 2.04 -0.72 -8.08
N PRO A 62 3.38 -0.75 -8.00
CA PRO A 62 4.12 -0.18 -6.89
C PRO A 62 3.87 1.33 -6.78
N VAL A 63 3.61 1.80 -5.56
CA VAL A 63 3.47 3.22 -5.25
C VAL A 63 4.13 3.52 -3.92
N VAL A 64 4.78 4.67 -3.84
CA VAL A 64 5.28 5.24 -2.59
C VAL A 64 4.45 6.47 -2.25
N VAL A 65 3.88 6.49 -1.04
CA VAL A 65 3.07 7.60 -0.56
C VAL A 65 3.82 8.34 0.56
N SER A 66 3.95 9.66 0.42
CA SER A 66 4.58 10.51 1.44
C SER A 66 3.70 10.64 2.68
N GLU A 67 4.28 11.13 3.77
CA GLU A 67 3.48 11.67 4.86
C GLU A 67 2.67 12.90 4.39
N GLY A 68 1.58 13.17 5.11
CA GLY A 68 0.70 14.32 4.84
C GLY A 68 1.36 15.62 5.24
N ARG A 69 1.64 16.49 4.26
CA ARG A 69 2.22 17.82 4.47
C ARG A 69 1.11 18.87 4.59
N LYS A 70 1.17 19.70 5.64
CA LYS A 70 0.27 20.85 5.80
C LYS A 70 0.58 21.91 4.72
N ASP A 71 -0.45 22.46 4.10
CA ASP A 71 -0.40 23.54 3.12
C ASP A 71 -1.69 24.38 3.26
N THR A 72 -1.78 25.50 2.53
CA THR A 72 -2.98 26.32 2.43
C THR A 72 -3.45 26.42 1.00
N ASP A 73 -4.75 26.46 0.78
CA ASP A 73 -5.28 26.77 -0.55
C ASP A 73 -5.13 28.27 -0.90
N LYS A 74 -5.58 28.67 -2.10
CA LYS A 74 -5.54 30.07 -2.54
C LYS A 74 -6.37 31.02 -1.66
N ALA A 75 -7.31 30.50 -0.87
CA ALA A 75 -8.14 31.26 0.06
C ALA A 75 -7.63 31.20 1.50
N GLY A 76 -6.41 30.68 1.72
CA GLY A 76 -5.79 30.56 3.04
C GLY A 76 -6.37 29.45 3.91
N LYS A 77 -7.25 28.59 3.38
CA LYS A 77 -7.84 27.50 4.17
C LYS A 77 -6.87 26.32 4.29
N PRO A 78 -6.83 25.63 5.46
CA PRO A 78 -5.98 24.47 5.66
C PRO A 78 -6.22 23.37 4.62
N ALA A 79 -5.13 22.79 4.14
CA ALA A 79 -5.10 21.67 3.24
C ALA A 79 -3.98 20.69 3.60
N LEU A 80 -4.15 19.44 3.19
CA LEU A 80 -3.12 18.42 3.26
C LEU A 80 -2.64 18.10 1.85
N VAL A 81 -1.36 17.77 1.74
CA VAL A 81 -0.74 17.38 0.48
C VAL A 81 0.02 16.07 0.68
N PHE A 82 -0.27 15.09 -0.16
CA PHE A 82 0.42 13.82 -0.24
C PHE A 82 1.08 13.69 -1.61
N ASP A 83 2.28 13.15 -1.67
CA ASP A 83 2.96 12.81 -2.93
C ASP A 83 2.87 11.29 -3.14
N CYS A 84 2.22 10.87 -4.23
CA CYS A 84 2.10 9.49 -4.67
C CYS A 84 3.06 9.28 -5.84
N VAL A 85 4.14 8.54 -5.60
CA VAL A 85 5.25 8.38 -6.53
C VAL A 85 5.20 7.01 -7.17
N PHE A 86 5.17 7.00 -8.50
CA PHE A 86 5.11 5.82 -9.35
C PHE A 86 6.35 5.70 -10.22
N HIS A 87 6.55 4.52 -10.84
CA HIS A 87 7.57 4.37 -11.87
C HIS A 87 7.16 5.11 -13.17
N PRO A 88 8.08 5.83 -13.85
CA PRO A 88 7.78 6.63 -15.04
C PRO A 88 7.27 5.84 -16.26
N SER A 89 7.41 4.50 -16.31
CA SER A 89 6.83 3.70 -17.40
C SER A 89 5.31 3.85 -17.52
N LEU A 90 4.64 4.21 -16.42
CA LEU A 90 3.20 4.39 -16.36
C LEU A 90 2.75 5.78 -16.86
N LYS A 91 3.70 6.72 -16.97
CA LYS A 91 3.40 8.14 -17.27
C LYS A 91 2.69 8.33 -18.59
N THR A 92 3.19 7.71 -19.66
CA THR A 92 2.60 7.88 -21.00
C THR A 92 1.15 7.40 -21.02
N ARG A 93 0.89 6.18 -20.51
CA ARG A 93 -0.45 5.63 -20.44
C ARG A 93 -1.38 6.46 -19.56
N ALA A 94 -0.90 6.94 -18.40
CA ALA A 94 -1.69 7.81 -17.52
C ALA A 94 -2.10 9.15 -18.15
N LEU A 95 -1.43 9.59 -19.22
CA LEU A 95 -1.76 10.81 -19.95
C LEU A 95 -2.66 10.56 -21.17
N THR A 96 -2.59 9.37 -21.76
CA THR A 96 -3.32 9.03 -23.00
C THR A 96 -4.59 8.21 -22.76
N ASP A 97 -4.65 7.46 -21.66
CA ASP A 97 -5.74 6.54 -21.30
C ASP A 97 -6.45 7.06 -20.03
N PRO A 98 -7.66 7.64 -20.16
CA PRO A 98 -8.42 8.18 -19.03
C PRO A 98 -8.81 7.13 -17.98
N ASP A 99 -9.04 5.88 -18.39
CA ASP A 99 -9.40 4.80 -17.47
C ASP A 99 -8.17 4.41 -16.65
N PHE A 100 -7.01 4.31 -17.30
CA PHE A 100 -5.74 4.07 -16.61
C PHE A 100 -5.37 5.22 -15.66
N LYS A 101 -5.62 6.46 -16.07
CA LYS A 101 -5.46 7.62 -15.19
C LYS A 101 -6.35 7.50 -13.96
N SER A 102 -7.63 7.16 -14.14
CA SER A 102 -8.59 6.98 -13.06
C SER A 102 -8.15 5.87 -12.10
N PHE A 103 -7.63 4.76 -12.64
CA PHE A 103 -7.06 3.68 -11.85
C PHE A 103 -5.88 4.13 -10.98
N LEU A 104 -4.91 4.88 -11.52
CA LEU A 104 -3.79 5.40 -10.71
C LEU A 104 -4.27 6.37 -9.62
N ILE A 105 -5.30 7.16 -9.91
CA ILE A 105 -5.90 8.05 -8.93
C ILE A 105 -6.58 7.26 -7.82
N GLU A 106 -7.37 6.24 -8.15
CA GLU A 106 -8.03 5.39 -7.17
C GLU A 106 -7.00 4.65 -6.29
N LEU A 107 -5.96 4.08 -6.91
CA LEU A 107 -4.87 3.44 -6.18
C LEU A 107 -4.16 4.41 -5.23
N SER A 108 -3.95 5.66 -5.67
CA SER A 108 -3.36 6.71 -4.83
C SER A 108 -4.27 7.07 -3.65
N LEU A 109 -5.57 7.21 -3.88
CA LEU A 109 -6.55 7.47 -2.82
C LEU A 109 -6.53 6.34 -1.78
N GLN A 110 -6.64 5.09 -2.22
CA GLN A 110 -6.63 3.91 -1.35
C GLN A 110 -5.35 3.82 -0.51
N ASN A 111 -4.18 4.07 -1.10
CA ASN A 111 -2.91 4.03 -0.36
C ASN A 111 -2.79 5.19 0.65
N VAL A 112 -3.26 6.40 0.29
CA VAL A 112 -3.30 7.52 1.25
C VAL A 112 -4.26 7.22 2.40
N GLU A 113 -5.44 6.66 2.13
CA GLU A 113 -6.41 6.26 3.16
C GLU A 113 -5.80 5.20 4.09
N ALA A 114 -5.16 4.17 3.54
CA ALA A 114 -4.51 3.11 4.30
C ALA A 114 -3.37 3.64 5.19
N GLN A 115 -2.56 4.58 4.70
CA GLN A 115 -1.42 5.12 5.44
C GLN A 115 -1.81 6.17 6.49
N SER A 116 -2.77 7.05 6.16
CA SER A 116 -3.14 8.18 7.02
C SER A 116 -4.33 7.91 7.93
N GLY A 117 -5.14 6.89 7.62
CA GLY A 117 -6.42 6.63 8.28
C GLY A 117 -7.54 7.61 7.90
N LEU A 118 -7.30 8.52 6.94
CA LEU A 118 -8.33 9.42 6.42
C LEU A 118 -9.33 8.65 5.55
N SER A 119 -10.57 9.15 5.48
CA SER A 119 -11.53 8.74 4.46
C SER A 119 -11.65 9.83 3.40
N LEU A 120 -11.23 9.53 2.17
CA LEU A 120 -11.14 10.47 1.07
C LEU A 120 -12.35 10.35 0.15
N SER A 121 -12.93 11.50 -0.20
CA SER A 121 -14.01 11.55 -1.17
C SER A 121 -13.53 11.10 -2.56
N ARG A 122 -14.35 10.26 -3.22
CA ARG A 122 -14.16 9.90 -4.63
C ARG A 122 -14.69 10.96 -5.59
N GLN A 123 -15.37 11.99 -5.09
CA GLN A 123 -15.68 13.20 -5.86
C GLN A 123 -14.43 14.08 -5.96
N ILE A 124 -13.56 13.74 -6.90
CA ILE A 124 -12.29 14.41 -7.11
C ILE A 124 -12.41 15.62 -8.05
N GLY A 125 -11.50 16.57 -7.88
CA GLY A 125 -11.20 17.59 -8.89
C GLY A 125 -9.79 17.40 -9.42
N THR A 126 -9.54 17.83 -10.65
CA THR A 126 -8.22 17.78 -11.30
C THR A 126 -7.74 19.21 -11.59
N PRO A 127 -7.10 19.89 -10.62
CA PRO A 127 -6.52 21.21 -10.86
C PRO A 127 -5.49 21.14 -11.99
N ASN A 128 -5.45 22.18 -12.83
CA ASN A 128 -4.47 22.28 -13.92
C ASN A 128 -3.09 22.75 -13.39
N ILE A 129 -2.47 21.92 -12.54
CA ILE A 129 -1.12 22.10 -12.00
C ILE A 129 -0.41 20.74 -11.94
N ALA A 130 0.92 20.73 -12.08
CA ALA A 130 1.71 19.51 -11.99
C ALA A 130 1.77 18.95 -10.56
N SER A 131 1.87 19.84 -9.56
CA SER A 131 1.85 19.48 -8.14
C SER A 131 1.42 20.67 -7.28
N LYS A 132 0.85 20.38 -6.10
CA LYS A 132 0.63 21.34 -5.03
C LYS A 132 1.89 21.44 -4.16
N GLY A 133 2.62 22.54 -4.32
CA GLY A 133 3.95 22.72 -3.75
C GLY A 133 5.02 21.89 -4.47
N LYS A 134 6.26 21.97 -3.98
CA LYS A 134 7.40 21.22 -4.54
C LYS A 134 7.42 19.80 -3.98
N VAL A 135 7.53 18.80 -4.86
CA VAL A 135 7.72 17.40 -4.47
C VAL A 135 9.16 17.25 -3.97
N MET A 136 9.32 16.84 -2.71
CA MET A 136 10.63 16.79 -2.04
C MET A 136 11.33 15.44 -2.25
N PRO A 137 12.66 15.43 -2.44
CA PRO A 137 13.44 14.21 -2.34
C PRO A 137 13.29 13.55 -0.97
N ARG A 138 13.35 12.22 -0.92
CA ARG A 138 13.23 11.44 0.32
C ARG A 138 13.88 10.06 0.20
N THR A 139 14.29 9.51 1.34
CA THR A 139 14.79 8.13 1.41
C THR A 139 13.64 7.20 1.79
N VAL A 140 13.47 6.13 1.01
CA VAL A 140 12.39 5.16 1.21
C VAL A 140 12.94 3.75 1.18
N ARG A 141 12.28 2.86 1.91
CA ARG A 141 12.58 1.43 1.90
C ARG A 141 11.73 0.76 0.84
N ILE A 142 12.39 0.25 -0.19
CA ILE A 142 11.75 -0.49 -1.27
C ILE A 142 12.10 -1.97 -1.09
N PRO A 143 11.11 -2.87 -0.97
CA PRO A 143 11.33 -4.31 -1.03
C PRO A 143 11.96 -4.64 -2.38
N GLN A 144 13.13 -5.29 -2.39
CA GLN A 144 13.66 -5.79 -3.65
C GLN A 144 12.84 -6.99 -4.08
N ARG A 145 12.34 -6.95 -5.31
CA ARG A 145 12.00 -8.17 -6.02
C ARG A 145 13.34 -8.80 -6.39
N SER A 146 13.57 -10.04 -5.99
CA SER A 146 14.62 -10.84 -6.61
C SER A 146 14.29 -10.87 -8.09
N GLU A 147 15.12 -10.22 -8.90
CA GLU A 147 15.08 -10.39 -10.35
C GLU A 147 15.54 -11.82 -10.63
N GLU A 148 14.64 -12.78 -10.46
CA GLU A 148 14.76 -14.03 -11.17
C GLU A 148 14.71 -13.66 -12.64
N SER A 149 15.90 -13.66 -13.22
CA SER A 149 16.16 -13.51 -14.62
C SER A 149 15.16 -14.39 -15.36
N PHE A 150 14.37 -13.80 -16.24
CA PHE A 150 13.64 -14.53 -17.26
C PHE A 150 14.67 -15.14 -18.24
N SER A 151 15.45 -16.11 -17.75
CA SER A 151 16.08 -17.10 -18.60
C SER A 151 14.94 -17.89 -19.20
N GLU A 152 14.85 -17.83 -20.53
CA GLU A 152 13.96 -18.60 -21.37
C GLU A 152 13.70 -19.99 -20.77
N ARG A 153 12.44 -20.25 -20.40
CA ARG A 153 12.02 -21.60 -20.01
C ARG A 153 12.27 -22.51 -21.21
N PRO A 154 13.06 -23.59 -21.12
CA PRO A 154 13.09 -24.57 -22.19
C PRO A 154 11.71 -25.22 -22.26
N LYS A 155 11.26 -25.40 -23.50
CA LYS A 155 10.01 -26.06 -23.88
C LYS A 155 10.01 -27.48 -23.30
N ILE A 156 9.17 -27.74 -22.31
CA ILE A 156 8.94 -29.10 -21.82
C ILE A 156 8.03 -29.79 -22.83
N GLU A 157 8.60 -30.80 -23.48
CA GLU A 157 7.91 -31.79 -24.32
C GLU A 157 7.19 -32.78 -23.39
N GLU A 158 5.93 -33.10 -23.70
CA GLU A 158 5.14 -34.09 -22.98
C GLU A 158 5.83 -35.46 -23.02
N ILE A 159 6.08 -36.06 -21.86
CA ILE A 159 6.37 -37.49 -21.77
C ILE A 159 5.12 -38.22 -21.28
N GLU A 160 4.70 -39.18 -22.11
CA GLU A 160 3.59 -40.08 -21.87
C GLU A 160 3.72 -40.83 -20.55
N SER A 161 2.56 -41.05 -19.98
CA SER A 161 2.28 -41.75 -18.74
C SER A 161 2.42 -43.25 -18.93
N THR A 162 3.10 -43.96 -18.02
CA THR A 162 2.80 -45.37 -17.69
C THR A 162 3.33 -45.78 -16.31
N SER A 163 2.43 -46.44 -15.57
CA SER A 163 2.62 -47.43 -14.48
C SER A 163 2.83 -46.99 -13.01
N SER A 164 1.70 -47.02 -12.27
CA SER A 164 1.40 -47.83 -11.06
C SER A 164 2.44 -47.97 -9.93
N SER A 165 2.06 -47.60 -8.68
CA SER A 165 1.51 -48.53 -7.67
C SER A 165 1.53 -47.98 -6.22
N SER A 166 0.50 -48.38 -5.45
CA SER A 166 0.40 -48.55 -3.98
C SER A 166 0.48 -47.36 -2.99
N THR A 167 -0.68 -47.11 -2.36
CA THR A 167 -0.94 -46.55 -1.01
C THR A 167 -0.27 -47.36 0.11
N PRO A 168 -0.06 -46.83 1.35
CA PRO A 168 -1.14 -46.45 2.28
C PRO A 168 -0.93 -45.15 3.11
N GLN A 169 -2.07 -44.57 3.51
CA GLN A 169 -2.20 -43.40 4.40
C GLN A 169 -1.73 -43.67 5.84
N PRO A 170 -1.39 -42.60 6.57
CA PRO A 170 -1.73 -42.51 8.00
C PRO A 170 -2.51 -41.25 8.37
N VAL A 171 -3.74 -41.47 8.84
CA VAL A 171 -4.49 -40.84 9.94
C VAL A 171 -4.35 -39.33 10.20
N ALA A 172 -5.46 -38.61 9.99
CA ALA A 172 -5.65 -37.21 10.36
C ALA A 172 -5.89 -37.03 11.88
N PRO A 173 -5.33 -35.98 12.52
CA PRO A 173 -5.78 -35.52 13.83
C PRO A 173 -7.00 -34.58 13.68
N PRO A 174 -7.95 -34.55 14.64
CA PRO A 174 -9.12 -33.70 14.54
C PRO A 174 -8.69 -32.25 14.85
N LYS A 175 -8.69 -31.38 13.84
CA LYS A 175 -8.48 -29.94 14.05
C LYS A 175 -9.82 -29.23 14.05
N GLY A 176 -10.45 -29.17 15.22
CA GLY A 176 -11.30 -28.04 15.55
C GLY A 176 -10.44 -26.79 15.50
N ILE A 177 -10.47 -26.06 14.39
CA ILE A 177 -9.81 -24.75 14.26
C ILE A 177 -10.67 -23.75 15.02
N LEU A 178 -10.55 -23.74 16.35
CA LEU A 178 -10.85 -22.54 17.10
C LEU A 178 -9.75 -21.56 16.70
N LYS A 179 -10.07 -20.61 15.82
CA LYS A 179 -9.15 -19.54 15.38
C LYS A 179 -8.62 -18.86 16.64
N ARG A 180 -7.38 -19.17 17.01
CA ARG A 180 -6.71 -18.47 18.11
C ARG A 180 -6.61 -17.01 17.69
N PRO A 181 -7.14 -16.07 18.47
CA PRO A 181 -7.05 -14.68 18.09
C PRO A 181 -5.58 -14.26 18.09
N LYS A 182 -5.16 -13.63 17.00
CA LYS A 182 -3.77 -13.29 16.70
C LYS A 182 -3.47 -11.90 17.29
N LEU A 183 -2.31 -11.74 17.93
CA LEU A 183 -1.79 -10.43 18.29
C LEU A 183 -1.61 -9.59 17.02
N SER A 184 -2.21 -8.40 16.98
CA SER A 184 -2.02 -7.43 15.91
C SER A 184 -1.67 -6.08 16.49
N TRP A 185 -0.94 -5.29 15.70
CA TRP A 185 -0.67 -3.90 16.04
C TRP A 185 -0.87 -3.04 14.80
N GLN A 186 -1.20 -1.77 15.02
CA GLN A 186 -1.40 -0.79 13.96
C GLN A 186 -1.04 0.60 14.48
N ILE A 187 -0.45 1.42 13.61
CA ILE A 187 -0.21 2.84 13.89
C ILE A 187 -1.34 3.61 13.22
N LYS A 188 -2.06 4.43 14.00
CA LYS A 188 -3.09 5.34 13.49
C LYS A 188 -2.68 6.78 13.79
N GLN A 189 -3.00 7.70 12.90
CA GLN A 189 -2.91 9.12 13.21
C GLN A 189 -4.24 9.56 13.81
N HIS A 190 -4.20 10.05 15.05
CA HIS A 190 -5.36 10.64 15.71
C HIS A 190 -5.24 12.16 15.71
N PHE A 191 -6.33 12.82 15.30
CA PHE A 191 -6.41 14.27 15.23
C PHE A 191 -7.16 14.78 16.46
N ASP A 192 -6.46 15.54 17.30
CA ASP A 192 -7.01 16.21 18.48
C ASP A 192 -6.86 17.72 18.28
N GLY A 193 -7.91 18.34 17.72
CA GLY A 193 -7.88 19.74 17.30
C GLY A 193 -6.79 20.00 16.25
N ASP A 194 -5.77 20.78 16.62
CA ASP A 194 -4.66 21.16 15.74
C ASP A 194 -3.42 20.23 15.87
N THR A 195 -3.47 19.27 16.78
CA THR A 195 -2.37 18.34 17.10
C THR A 195 -2.59 16.98 16.45
N ILE A 196 -1.58 16.49 15.72
CA ILE A 196 -1.55 15.12 15.20
C ILE A 196 -0.78 14.26 16.21
N ARG A 197 -1.41 13.20 16.71
CA ARG A 197 -0.76 12.21 17.57
C ARG A 197 -0.67 10.88 16.82
N ASN A 198 0.52 10.29 16.77
CA ASN A 198 0.66 8.91 16.35
C ASN A 198 0.19 8.01 17.50
N VAL A 199 -0.85 7.22 17.26
CA VAL A 199 -1.45 6.29 18.22
C VAL A 199 -1.03 4.88 17.83
N PHE A 200 -0.23 4.24 18.69
CA PHE A 200 0.12 2.85 18.57
C PHE A 200 -0.96 1.99 19.24
N VAL A 201 -1.74 1.26 18.45
CA VAL A 201 -2.80 0.38 18.94
C VAL A 201 -2.30 -1.06 18.88
N VAL A 202 -2.27 -1.73 20.03
CA VAL A 202 -1.93 -3.15 20.14
C VAL A 202 -3.19 -3.90 20.55
N ASP A 203 -3.67 -4.79 19.69
CA ASP A 203 -4.77 -5.69 19.99
C ASP A 203 -4.22 -6.91 20.75
N VAL A 204 -4.57 -7.01 22.03
CA VAL A 204 -4.15 -8.09 22.93
C VAL A 204 -5.36 -8.97 23.27
N PRO A 205 -5.70 -9.97 22.43
CA PRO A 205 -6.99 -10.65 22.49
C PRO A 205 -7.20 -11.58 23.68
N PHE A 206 -6.16 -11.82 24.49
CA PHE A 206 -6.22 -12.63 25.70
C PHE A 206 -6.14 -11.80 26.99
N MET A 207 -6.15 -10.47 26.86
CA MET A 207 -6.05 -9.58 28.01
C MET A 207 -7.39 -9.52 28.75
N THR A 208 -7.44 -10.13 29.92
CA THR A 208 -8.59 -10.07 30.83
C THR A 208 -8.40 -8.97 31.87
N ARG A 209 -9.50 -8.51 32.48
CA ARG A 209 -9.48 -7.46 33.51
C ARG A 209 -8.56 -7.79 34.68
N THR A 210 -8.38 -9.07 35.01
CA THR A 210 -7.50 -9.53 36.09
C THR A 210 -6.02 -9.35 35.78
N LEU A 211 -5.63 -9.34 34.50
CA LEU A 211 -4.23 -9.19 34.07
C LEU A 211 -3.79 -7.73 34.04
N HIS A 212 -4.72 -6.77 34.05
CA HIS A 212 -4.41 -5.34 33.97
C HIS A 212 -3.44 -4.87 35.06
N SER A 213 -3.63 -5.35 36.30
CA SER A 213 -2.80 -4.94 37.43
C SER A 213 -1.37 -5.47 37.36
N SER A 214 -1.14 -6.53 36.57
CA SER A 214 0.16 -7.16 36.38
C SER A 214 0.78 -6.88 35.01
N THR A 215 0.07 -6.14 34.14
CA THR A 215 0.58 -5.68 32.86
C THR A 215 1.54 -4.50 33.07
N THR A 216 2.71 -4.55 32.42
CA THR A 216 3.66 -3.43 32.41
C THR A 216 3.86 -2.89 30.99
N LEU A 217 4.12 -1.59 30.90
CA LEU A 217 4.49 -0.90 29.67
C LEU A 217 5.78 -0.15 29.92
N ASP A 218 6.87 -0.63 29.32
CA ASP A 218 8.19 -0.05 29.44
C ASP A 218 8.59 0.66 28.15
N ILE A 219 9.28 1.78 28.29
CA ILE A 219 9.77 2.60 27.18
C ILE A 219 11.29 2.63 27.26
N GLU A 220 11.93 2.09 26.23
CA GLU A 220 13.38 2.00 26.10
C GLU A 220 13.88 2.81 24.88
N PRO A 221 15.19 3.08 24.77
CA PRO A 221 15.77 3.62 23.55
C PRO A 221 15.37 2.78 22.33
N HIS A 222 14.59 3.38 21.43
CA HIS A 222 14.09 2.80 20.18
C HIS A 222 13.09 1.63 20.33
N ARG A 223 12.54 1.36 21.52
CA ARG A 223 11.64 0.22 21.74
C ARG A 223 10.53 0.54 22.76
N ILE A 224 9.37 -0.09 22.57
CA ILE A 224 8.25 -0.10 23.52
C ILE A 224 7.97 -1.57 23.86
N LEU A 225 7.95 -1.90 25.14
CA LEU A 225 7.77 -3.26 25.65
C LEU A 225 6.45 -3.32 26.41
N LEU A 226 5.48 -4.05 25.87
CA LEU A 226 4.23 -4.36 26.56
C LEU A 226 4.34 -5.80 27.08
N HIS A 227 4.36 -5.97 28.40
CA HIS A 227 4.38 -7.29 29.03
C HIS A 227 3.02 -7.59 29.65
N VAL A 228 2.35 -8.64 29.16
CA VAL A 228 1.07 -9.15 29.66
C VAL A 228 1.31 -10.57 30.17
N PRO A 229 1.17 -10.83 31.50
CA PRO A 229 1.41 -12.14 32.10
C PRO A 229 0.45 -13.25 31.66
#